data_AF-A0A522S507-F1
#
_entry.id   AF-A0A522S507-F1
#
_cell.length_a   1.000
_cell.length_b   1.000
_cell.length_c   1.000
_cell.angle_alpha   90.00
_cell.angle_beta   90.00
_cell.angle_gamma   90.00
#
_symmetry.space_group_name_H-M   'P 1'
#
loop_
_entity.id
_entity.type
_entity.pdbx_description
1 polymer ?
#
loop_
_entity_poly.entity_id
_entity_poly.type
_entity_poly.pdbx_seq_one_letter_code
_entity_poly.pdbx_strand_id
1 'polypeptide(L)'
;MADVFISYARADKARVAPLVAAIEAKGWSVWWDPAMSPGQEFDDEIDGELQAAKAVLVVWTPTSVASRWVRGEARDAAERGILVPVRFGQARLPIDVRAIHTTDLDDWGENPASAPAQSCLAALGAMIERSAPPAAPPEAGRRVPVPRAAPQFSICVLPFTNMSGEAEQEYFSDGITEDIITDLSKVSALRVISRNSAFRYKGKNVDIPKVAAELNVTHVLEGSVRKAGGRVRISAQLIDGESNGHLWAERYDRDDDDIFAIQDEISQAIAKALKVRLLPEEKKAIRKRGTENAEAHNLYLMARQTYVTSQEMDERSAQAIVRICKRATDLDPEYAEAWALMAAGYRQWNDAGSGSTEAGMEAVDRALALNPDLAEAHAVKAQLLQIDGKLDAAIAESMAALALDAESYEVNRSSARLHYQLSKFVDAARFYEKAVALMEADINSAAMLVSCYTALGDAAATHRAAELTLRRTEPILERDPNNCVVTAYSVDALAALDESERARARMQRALLIDPDNFNMRYNFACMLAVRLKDGNAALEMLTPLFRTISASFLGYAKADPDLASLHADPRWQAMVTSAEARLAAGNGPAAATTGAG
;
A
#
# COMPACT_ATOMS: atom_id res chain seq x y z
N MET A 1 -31.27 -14.44 6.78
CA MET A 1 -30.38 -13.49 6.12
C MET A 1 -31.00 -13.07 4.81
N ALA A 2 -31.57 -11.88 4.80
CA ALA A 2 -32.19 -11.31 3.63
C ALA A 2 -31.14 -10.85 2.59
N ASP A 3 -31.51 -10.89 1.31
CA ASP A 3 -30.72 -10.32 0.23
C ASP A 3 -30.73 -8.78 0.30
N VAL A 4 -31.88 -8.19 0.67
CA VAL A 4 -32.07 -6.75 0.79
C VAL A 4 -32.54 -6.38 2.19
N PHE A 5 -31.81 -5.48 2.86
CA PHE A 5 -32.27 -4.81 4.06
C PHE A 5 -32.89 -3.46 3.70
N ILE A 6 -34.08 -3.16 4.22
CA ILE A 6 -34.76 -1.88 3.93
C ILE A 6 -34.80 -1.00 5.17
N SER A 7 -34.06 0.10 5.11
CA SER A 7 -34.04 1.16 6.12
C SER A 7 -35.05 2.26 5.77
N TYR A 8 -36.00 2.51 6.66
CA TYR A 8 -37.04 3.53 6.49
C TYR A 8 -37.58 4.03 7.84
N ALA A 9 -38.22 5.20 7.85
CA ALA A 9 -38.94 5.63 9.04
C ALA A 9 -40.27 4.89 9.15
N ARG A 10 -40.57 4.33 10.34
CA ARG A 10 -41.77 3.52 10.56
C ARG A 10 -43.10 4.19 10.15
N ALA A 11 -43.19 5.51 10.27
CA ALA A 11 -44.35 6.28 9.83
C ALA A 11 -44.61 6.18 8.31
N ASP A 12 -43.59 5.87 7.52
CA ASP A 12 -43.64 5.74 6.07
C ASP A 12 -43.89 4.29 5.60
N LYS A 13 -44.16 3.35 6.51
CA LYS A 13 -44.34 1.93 6.19
C LYS A 13 -45.32 1.68 5.04
N ALA A 14 -46.47 2.34 5.05
CA ALA A 14 -47.49 2.20 4.00
C ALA A 14 -46.97 2.65 2.62
N ARG A 15 -46.06 3.63 2.59
CA ARG A 15 -45.44 4.15 1.36
C ARG A 15 -44.32 3.23 0.85
N VAL A 16 -43.62 2.54 1.74
CA VAL A 16 -42.53 1.62 1.41
C VAL A 16 -43.07 0.25 0.95
N ALA A 17 -44.26 -0.14 1.41
CA ALA A 17 -44.84 -1.45 1.14
C ALA A 17 -44.93 -1.86 -0.35
N PRO A 18 -45.40 -1.01 -1.26
CA PRO A 18 -45.44 -1.37 -2.69
C PRO A 18 -44.03 -1.57 -3.28
N LEU A 19 -43.03 -0.83 -2.77
CA LEU A 19 -41.63 -0.97 -3.20
C LEU A 19 -41.04 -2.30 -2.74
N VAL A 20 -41.39 -2.76 -1.54
CA VAL A 20 -40.96 -4.07 -1.05
C VAL A 20 -41.56 -5.20 -1.88
N ALA A 21 -42.86 -5.13 -2.16
CA ALA A 21 -43.51 -6.11 -3.04
C ALA A 21 -42.85 -6.18 -4.43
N ALA A 22 -42.39 -5.04 -4.96
CA ALA A 22 -41.66 -4.99 -6.23
C ALA A 22 -40.27 -5.67 -6.17
N ILE A 23 -39.59 -5.59 -5.02
CA ILE A 23 -38.29 -6.21 -4.77
C ILE A 23 -38.45 -7.72 -4.57
N GLU A 24 -39.42 -8.15 -3.76
CA GLU A 24 -39.74 -9.57 -3.55
C GLU A 24 -40.18 -10.25 -4.85
N ALA A 25 -40.90 -9.55 -5.73
CA ALA A 25 -41.28 -10.06 -7.05
C ALA A 25 -40.08 -10.36 -7.97
N LYS A 26 -38.88 -9.85 -7.67
CA LYS A 26 -37.62 -10.23 -8.35
C LYS A 26 -37.01 -11.53 -7.81
N GLY A 27 -37.59 -12.12 -6.76
CA GLY A 27 -37.11 -13.35 -6.12
C GLY A 27 -36.07 -13.11 -5.03
N TRP A 28 -35.86 -11.86 -4.60
CA TRP A 28 -34.95 -11.50 -3.51
C TRP A 28 -35.65 -11.54 -2.17
N SER A 29 -34.99 -12.10 -1.16
CA SER A 29 -35.47 -12.06 0.22
C SER A 29 -35.26 -10.66 0.81
N VAL A 30 -36.28 -10.13 1.48
CA VAL A 30 -36.27 -8.76 2.00
C VAL A 30 -36.48 -8.75 3.51
N TRP A 31 -35.62 -8.04 4.22
CA TRP A 31 -35.80 -7.73 5.63
C TRP A 31 -36.35 -6.31 5.77
N TRP A 32 -37.59 -6.23 6.27
CA TRP A 32 -38.26 -4.97 6.60
C TRP A 32 -39.38 -5.25 7.62
N ASP A 33 -39.61 -4.33 8.55
CA ASP A 33 -40.74 -4.37 9.52
C ASP A 33 -40.78 -5.57 10.50
N PRO A 34 -40.05 -5.52 11.62
CA PRO A 34 -40.25 -6.50 12.68
C PRO A 34 -41.56 -6.24 13.44
N ALA A 35 -42.42 -7.25 13.57
CA ALA A 35 -43.57 -7.21 14.46
C ALA A 35 -43.08 -7.15 15.92
N MET A 36 -43.40 -6.07 16.64
CA MET A 36 -42.95 -5.86 18.02
C MET A 36 -43.56 -6.89 18.98
N SER A 37 -42.71 -7.63 19.70
CA SER A 37 -43.07 -8.25 20.98
C SER A 37 -42.27 -7.57 22.10
N PRO A 38 -42.89 -7.12 23.21
CA PRO A 38 -42.15 -6.43 24.28
C PRO A 38 -41.11 -7.35 24.96
N GLY A 39 -39.84 -6.94 25.02
CA GLY A 39 -38.84 -7.51 25.95
C GLY A 39 -37.54 -8.15 25.39
N GLN A 40 -37.23 -8.06 24.09
CA GLN A 40 -35.93 -8.52 23.54
C GLN A 40 -34.98 -7.34 23.27
N GLU A 41 -33.67 -7.53 23.51
CA GLU A 41 -32.60 -6.62 23.10
C GLU A 41 -32.43 -6.72 21.58
N PHE A 42 -32.89 -5.70 20.86
CA PHE A 42 -33.19 -5.76 19.43
C PHE A 42 -32.08 -5.18 18.54
N ASP A 43 -31.13 -4.45 19.13
CA ASP A 43 -30.02 -3.82 18.40
C ASP A 43 -29.13 -4.88 17.73
N ASP A 44 -28.89 -6.00 18.41
CA ASP A 44 -28.05 -7.10 17.88
C ASP A 44 -28.67 -7.84 16.67
N GLU A 45 -30.00 -7.92 16.60
CA GLU A 45 -30.71 -8.59 15.48
C GLU A 45 -30.76 -7.71 14.24
N ILE A 46 -31.01 -6.40 14.42
CA ILE A 46 -30.95 -5.42 13.34
C ILE A 46 -29.52 -5.33 12.81
N ASP A 47 -28.53 -5.23 13.70
CA ASP A 47 -27.12 -5.22 13.30
C ASP A 47 -26.76 -6.53 12.60
N GLY A 48 -27.23 -7.68 13.09
CA GLY A 48 -27.01 -8.98 12.44
C GLY A 48 -27.56 -9.05 11.01
N GLU A 49 -28.80 -8.63 10.78
CA GLU A 49 -29.40 -8.64 9.44
C GLU A 49 -28.85 -7.53 8.54
N LEU A 50 -28.51 -6.36 9.09
CA LEU A 50 -27.82 -5.29 8.35
C LEU A 50 -26.44 -5.74 7.88
N GLN A 51 -25.66 -6.40 8.75
CA GLN A 51 -24.34 -6.95 8.40
C GLN A 51 -24.45 -8.11 7.41
N ALA A 52 -25.51 -8.90 7.46
CA ALA A 52 -25.74 -10.01 6.55
C ALA A 52 -26.29 -9.61 5.16
N ALA A 53 -26.89 -8.42 5.03
CA ALA A 53 -27.53 -7.97 3.81
C ALA A 53 -26.54 -7.77 2.65
N LYS A 54 -26.94 -8.19 1.45
CA LYS A 54 -26.16 -8.02 0.21
C LYS A 54 -26.35 -6.64 -0.40
N ALA A 55 -27.52 -6.04 -0.16
CA ALA A 55 -27.83 -4.66 -0.52
C ALA A 55 -28.64 -4.00 0.59
N VAL A 56 -28.41 -2.71 0.82
CA VAL A 56 -29.18 -1.92 1.80
C VAL A 56 -29.91 -0.82 1.05
N LEU A 57 -31.24 -0.91 1.01
CA LEU A 57 -32.11 0.12 0.44
C LEU A 57 -32.46 1.13 1.53
N VAL A 58 -32.05 2.38 1.37
CA VAL A 58 -32.44 3.46 2.29
C VAL A 58 -33.50 4.33 1.64
N VAL A 59 -34.65 4.45 2.30
CA VAL A 59 -35.76 5.27 1.84
C VAL A 59 -35.75 6.63 2.53
N TRP A 60 -35.36 7.67 1.80
CA TRP A 60 -35.35 9.05 2.26
C TRP A 60 -36.70 9.74 2.08
N THR A 61 -37.36 10.08 3.18
CA THR A 61 -38.57 10.90 3.26
C THR A 61 -38.29 12.10 4.17
N PRO A 62 -39.13 13.14 4.18
CA PRO A 62 -38.99 14.22 5.17
C PRO A 62 -38.91 13.71 6.63
N THR A 63 -39.54 12.56 6.92
CA THR A 63 -39.53 11.93 8.24
C THR A 63 -38.28 11.10 8.48
N SER A 64 -37.82 10.29 7.52
CA SER A 64 -36.64 9.43 7.70
C SER A 64 -35.33 10.21 7.71
N VAL A 65 -35.28 11.36 7.02
CA VAL A 65 -34.15 12.31 7.13
C VAL A 65 -33.93 12.76 8.58
N ALA A 66 -34.95 12.82 9.42
CA ALA A 66 -34.80 13.21 10.84
C ALA A 66 -34.46 12.04 11.78
N SER A 67 -34.50 10.78 11.29
CA SER A 67 -34.25 9.60 12.12
C SER A 67 -32.75 9.34 12.30
N ARG A 68 -32.29 9.29 13.55
CA ARG A 68 -30.89 8.94 13.86
C ARG A 68 -30.54 7.51 13.43
N TRP A 69 -31.51 6.61 13.46
CA TRP A 69 -31.34 5.19 13.13
C TRP A 69 -31.17 5.00 11.61
N VAL A 70 -32.06 5.58 10.81
CA VAL A 70 -31.96 5.54 9.33
C VAL A 70 -30.65 6.18 8.86
N ARG A 71 -30.20 7.26 9.51
CA ARG A 71 -28.90 7.87 9.22
C ARG A 71 -27.71 6.95 9.56
N GLY A 72 -27.79 6.23 10.68
CA GLY A 72 -26.76 5.28 11.09
C GLY A 72 -26.65 4.10 10.12
N GLU A 73 -27.80 3.48 9.79
CA GLU A 73 -27.89 2.37 8.83
C GLU A 73 -27.42 2.79 7.42
N ALA A 74 -27.78 3.99 6.98
CA ALA A 74 -27.31 4.53 5.70
C ALA A 74 -25.80 4.76 5.67
N ARG A 75 -25.21 5.19 6.80
CA ARG A 75 -23.77 5.38 6.91
C ARG A 75 -23.01 4.06 6.86
N ASP A 76 -23.44 3.06 7.64
CA ASP A 76 -22.84 1.72 7.61
C ASP A 76 -22.89 1.12 6.21
N ALA A 77 -24.05 1.19 5.55
CA ALA A 77 -24.21 0.72 4.17
C ALA A 77 -23.33 1.47 3.16
N ALA A 78 -23.14 2.78 3.35
CA ALA A 78 -22.28 3.60 2.48
C ALA A 78 -20.80 3.25 2.66
N GLU A 79 -20.34 3.08 3.90
CA GLU A 79 -18.97 2.65 4.22
C GLU A 79 -18.66 1.25 3.65
N ARG A 80 -19.67 0.38 3.60
CA ARG A 80 -19.59 -0.98 3.00
C ARG A 80 -19.80 -1.01 1.49
N GLY A 81 -20.14 0.11 0.86
CA GLY A 81 -20.36 0.19 -0.59
C GLY A 81 -21.59 -0.56 -1.11
N ILE A 82 -22.55 -0.90 -0.24
CA ILE A 82 -23.78 -1.65 -0.59
C ILE A 82 -25.07 -0.81 -0.49
N LEU A 83 -24.92 0.50 -0.29
CA LEU A 83 -26.03 1.45 -0.18
C LEU A 83 -26.71 1.69 -1.53
N VAL A 84 -28.03 1.51 -1.56
CA VAL A 84 -28.92 1.96 -2.63
C VAL A 84 -29.88 3.02 -2.06
N PRO A 85 -29.65 4.33 -2.29
CA PRO A 85 -30.51 5.36 -1.76
C PRO A 85 -31.66 5.69 -2.72
N VAL A 86 -32.88 5.79 -2.19
CA VAL A 86 -34.07 6.31 -2.89
C VAL A 86 -34.71 7.45 -2.11
N ARG A 87 -35.41 8.36 -2.80
CA ARG A 87 -36.08 9.50 -2.15
C ARG A 87 -37.55 9.63 -2.55
N PHE A 88 -38.35 10.11 -1.59
CA PHE A 88 -39.73 10.55 -1.75
C PHE A 88 -39.94 11.95 -1.16
N GLY A 89 -40.99 12.64 -1.61
CA GLY A 89 -41.43 13.96 -1.19
C GLY A 89 -40.38 15.05 -1.34
N GLN A 90 -39.49 14.96 -2.35
CA GLN A 90 -38.32 15.84 -2.49
C GLN A 90 -37.49 15.99 -1.19
N ALA A 91 -37.34 14.91 -0.42
CA ALA A 91 -36.62 14.94 0.84
C ALA A 91 -35.20 15.51 0.68
N ARG A 92 -34.82 16.43 1.57
CA ARG A 92 -33.48 17.04 1.57
C ARG A 92 -32.48 16.07 2.18
N LEU A 93 -31.72 15.39 1.33
CA LEU A 93 -30.75 14.38 1.74
C LEU A 93 -29.68 14.95 2.70
N PRO A 94 -29.26 14.18 3.72
CA PRO A 94 -28.07 14.48 4.53
C PRO A 94 -26.83 14.69 3.65
N ILE A 95 -25.88 15.52 4.09
CA ILE A 95 -24.67 15.84 3.31
C ILE A 95 -23.91 14.57 2.89
N ASP A 96 -23.84 13.62 3.81
CA ASP A 96 -23.04 12.40 3.74
C ASP A 96 -23.48 11.46 2.60
N VAL A 97 -24.73 11.56 2.15
CA VAL A 97 -25.30 10.77 1.05
C VAL A 97 -25.51 11.56 -0.25
N ARG A 98 -25.21 12.88 -0.27
CA ARG A 98 -25.34 13.70 -1.50
C ARG A 98 -24.30 13.38 -2.57
N ALA A 99 -23.20 12.74 -2.19
CA ALA A 99 -22.18 12.28 -3.13
C ALA A 99 -22.61 11.01 -3.90
N ILE A 100 -23.70 10.35 -3.48
CA ILE A 100 -24.20 9.08 -4.05
C ILE A 100 -25.44 9.37 -4.88
N HIS A 101 -25.49 8.82 -6.10
CA HIS A 101 -26.65 8.98 -6.99
C HIS A 101 -27.90 8.37 -6.35
N THR A 102 -28.90 9.21 -6.04
CA THR A 102 -30.14 8.82 -5.36
C THR A 102 -31.30 8.81 -6.35
N THR A 103 -32.06 7.71 -6.41
CA THR A 103 -33.21 7.58 -7.32
C THR A 103 -34.44 8.29 -6.74
N ASP A 104 -35.10 9.14 -7.53
CA ASP A 104 -36.33 9.82 -7.14
C ASP A 104 -37.56 8.99 -7.48
N LEU A 105 -38.36 8.63 -6.48
CA LEU A 105 -39.56 7.80 -6.63
C LEU A 105 -40.87 8.61 -6.53
N ASP A 106 -40.82 9.94 -6.61
CA ASP A 106 -42.02 10.78 -6.49
C ASP A 106 -43.09 10.48 -7.56
N ASP A 107 -42.68 10.17 -8.80
CA ASP A 107 -43.57 9.94 -9.94
C ASP A 107 -43.68 8.46 -10.35
N TRP A 108 -43.26 7.52 -9.48
CA TRP A 108 -43.20 6.09 -9.83
C TRP A 108 -44.57 5.40 -9.92
N GLY A 109 -45.61 6.02 -9.36
CA GLY A 109 -47.01 5.59 -9.46
C GLY A 109 -47.29 4.18 -8.92
N GLU A 110 -46.45 3.68 -7.99
CA GLU A 110 -46.49 2.29 -7.48
C GLU A 110 -46.41 1.25 -8.60
N ASN A 111 -45.87 1.63 -9.76
CA ASN A 111 -45.71 0.77 -10.91
C ASN A 111 -44.26 0.27 -10.97
N PRO A 112 -44.01 -1.04 -10.74
CA PRO A 112 -42.68 -1.62 -10.84
C PRO A 112 -42.04 -1.49 -12.22
N ALA A 113 -42.83 -1.25 -13.28
CA ALA A 113 -42.33 -1.03 -14.63
C ALA A 113 -41.95 0.43 -14.93
N SER A 114 -42.18 1.36 -14.00
CA SER A 114 -41.75 2.76 -14.18
C SER A 114 -40.23 2.87 -14.22
N ALA A 115 -39.71 3.87 -14.95
CA ALA A 115 -38.27 4.07 -15.08
C ALA A 115 -37.54 4.24 -13.73
N PRO A 116 -38.09 4.98 -12.74
CA PRO A 116 -37.48 5.07 -11.42
C PRO A 116 -37.46 3.72 -10.66
N ALA A 117 -38.54 2.93 -10.76
CA ALA A 117 -38.60 1.60 -10.16
C ALA A 117 -37.56 0.66 -10.75
N GLN A 118 -37.45 0.63 -12.08
CA GLN A 118 -36.48 -0.20 -12.79
C GLN A 118 -35.04 0.21 -12.47
N SER A 119 -34.77 1.51 -12.34
CA SER A 119 -33.46 2.02 -11.90
C SER A 119 -33.11 1.53 -10.49
N CYS A 120 -34.06 1.63 -9.54
CA CYS A 120 -33.88 1.12 -8.18
C CYS A 120 -33.65 -0.39 -8.15
N LEU A 121 -34.47 -1.16 -8.87
CA LEU A 121 -34.36 -2.62 -8.93
C LEU A 121 -33.06 -3.07 -9.62
N ALA A 122 -32.62 -2.37 -10.66
CA ALA A 122 -31.34 -2.65 -11.31
C ALA A 122 -30.15 -2.37 -10.39
N ALA A 123 -30.20 -1.28 -9.62
CA ALA A 123 -29.17 -0.96 -8.63
C ALA A 123 -29.09 -2.04 -7.52
N LEU A 124 -30.24 -2.50 -7.02
CA LEU A 124 -30.30 -3.60 -6.05
C LEU A 124 -29.78 -4.92 -6.65
N GLY A 125 -30.18 -5.25 -7.88
CA GLY A 125 -29.70 -6.44 -8.58
C GLY A 125 -28.19 -6.43 -8.75
N ALA A 126 -27.60 -5.30 -9.17
CA ALA A 126 -26.16 -5.17 -9.32
C ALA A 126 -25.42 -5.33 -7.97
N MET A 127 -26.00 -4.87 -6.85
CA MET A 127 -25.42 -5.08 -5.52
C MET A 127 -25.48 -6.56 -5.12
N ILE A 128 -26.62 -7.21 -5.31
CA ILE A 128 -26.82 -8.63 -4.97
C ILE A 128 -25.95 -9.54 -5.84
N GLU A 129 -25.79 -9.23 -7.13
CA GLU A 129 -24.92 -9.96 -8.06
C GLU A 129 -23.44 -9.79 -7.72
N ARG A 130 -23.00 -8.60 -7.30
CA ARG A 130 -21.64 -8.39 -6.77
C ARG A 130 -21.37 -9.22 -5.51
N SER A 131 -22.41 -9.50 -4.73
CA SER A 131 -22.33 -10.36 -3.54
C SER A 131 -22.53 -11.85 -3.83
N ALA A 132 -22.89 -12.23 -5.06
CA ALA A 132 -23.00 -13.63 -5.47
C ALA A 132 -21.62 -14.16 -5.92
N PRO A 133 -21.14 -15.29 -5.40
CA PRO A 133 -19.84 -15.82 -5.81
C PRO A 133 -19.89 -16.30 -7.28
N PRO A 134 -18.85 -16.02 -8.10
CA PRO A 134 -18.74 -16.63 -9.42
C PRO A 134 -18.58 -18.14 -9.30
N ALA A 135 -19.17 -18.89 -10.23
CA ALA A 135 -19.00 -20.34 -10.32
C ALA A 135 -17.51 -20.68 -10.51
N ALA A 136 -16.91 -21.34 -9.52
CA ALA A 136 -15.48 -21.65 -9.48
C ALA A 136 -15.12 -22.98 -10.19
N PRO A 137 -13.95 -23.07 -10.85
CA PRO A 137 -13.23 -24.34 -11.08
C PRO A 137 -12.67 -24.92 -9.75
N PRO A 138 -12.16 -26.17 -9.74
CA PRO A 138 -12.03 -26.94 -8.51
C PRO A 138 -10.99 -26.40 -7.53
N GLU A 139 -11.32 -26.58 -6.26
CA GLU A 139 -10.76 -25.97 -5.05
C GLU A 139 -9.25 -26.20 -4.83
N ALA A 140 -8.56 -25.12 -4.46
CA ALA A 140 -7.47 -25.15 -3.48
C ALA A 140 -7.99 -24.46 -2.20
N GLY A 141 -8.05 -25.20 -1.10
CA GLY A 141 -8.82 -24.85 0.09
C GLY A 141 -8.42 -23.52 0.74
N ARG A 142 -9.35 -22.56 0.72
CA ARG A 142 -9.32 -21.38 1.60
C ARG A 142 -9.99 -21.75 2.92
N ARG A 143 -9.23 -21.72 4.00
CA ARG A 143 -9.74 -21.88 5.37
C ARG A 143 -10.70 -20.73 5.68
N VAL A 144 -11.90 -21.07 6.16
CA VAL A 144 -12.82 -20.14 6.82
C VAL A 144 -12.08 -19.50 8.00
N PRO A 145 -12.09 -18.16 8.18
CA PRO A 145 -11.54 -17.55 9.38
C PRO A 145 -12.35 -18.03 10.59
N VAL A 146 -11.67 -18.71 11.51
CA VAL A 146 -12.23 -18.98 12.83
C VAL A 146 -12.48 -17.64 13.51
N PRO A 147 -13.62 -17.42 14.20
CA PRO A 147 -13.85 -16.18 14.94
C PRO A 147 -12.67 -15.91 15.88
N ARG A 148 -11.89 -14.87 15.59
CA ARG A 148 -10.75 -14.50 16.42
C ARG A 148 -11.30 -13.94 17.71
N ALA A 149 -11.01 -14.59 18.84
CA ALA A 149 -11.29 -14.01 20.15
C ALA A 149 -10.68 -12.60 20.21
N ALA A 150 -11.36 -11.66 20.85
CA ALA A 150 -10.82 -10.31 21.02
C ALA A 150 -9.41 -10.40 21.64
N PRO A 151 -8.41 -9.68 21.10
CA PRO A 151 -7.04 -9.78 21.56
C PRO A 151 -6.97 -9.41 23.05
N GLN A 152 -6.41 -10.30 23.86
CA GLN A 152 -6.31 -10.14 25.31
C GLN A 152 -5.18 -9.17 25.70
N PHE A 153 -4.12 -9.11 24.89
CA PHE A 153 -3.00 -8.21 25.08
C PHE A 153 -2.67 -7.49 23.78
N SER A 154 -2.08 -6.30 23.90
CA SER A 154 -1.52 -5.56 22.78
C SER A 154 -0.04 -5.33 23.01
N ILE A 155 0.77 -5.60 21.99
CA ILE A 155 2.23 -5.59 22.10
C ILE A 155 2.87 -4.79 20.96
N CYS A 156 3.85 -3.95 21.32
CA CYS A 156 4.76 -3.30 20.37
C CYS A 156 6.13 -3.97 20.46
N VAL A 157 6.69 -4.40 19.33
CA VAL A 157 8.08 -4.88 19.29
C VAL A 157 8.95 -3.78 18.71
N LEU A 158 9.77 -3.16 19.55
CA LEU A 158 10.68 -2.10 19.14
C LEU A 158 11.85 -2.65 18.32
N PRO A 159 12.42 -1.86 17.39
CA PRO A 159 13.62 -2.23 16.65
C PRO A 159 14.75 -2.65 17.58
N PHE A 160 15.24 -3.87 17.40
CA PHE A 160 16.34 -4.37 18.20
C PHE A 160 17.60 -3.56 17.89
N THR A 161 18.29 -3.12 18.93
CA THR A 161 19.51 -2.31 18.78
C THR A 161 20.65 -3.17 18.23
N ASN A 162 21.25 -2.76 17.12
CA ASN A 162 22.47 -3.37 16.60
C ASN A 162 23.67 -3.04 17.50
N MET A 163 24.23 -4.07 18.14
CA MET A 163 25.41 -4.00 18.99
C MET A 163 26.63 -4.70 18.37
N SER A 164 26.58 -5.00 17.06
CA SER A 164 27.65 -5.66 16.29
C SER A 164 28.78 -4.68 15.94
N GLY A 165 28.53 -3.37 15.99
CA GLY A 165 29.52 -2.33 15.69
C GLY A 165 29.68 -2.03 14.20
N GLU A 166 29.01 -2.78 13.33
CA GLU A 166 29.03 -2.62 11.88
C GLU A 166 27.63 -2.18 11.41
N ALA A 167 27.53 -0.98 10.82
CA ALA A 167 26.28 -0.46 10.27
C ALA A 167 25.75 -1.32 9.11
N GLU A 168 26.64 -2.05 8.44
CA GLU A 168 26.29 -3.00 7.38
C GLU A 168 25.47 -4.18 7.89
N GLN A 169 25.47 -4.47 9.19
CA GLN A 169 24.68 -5.56 9.78
C GLN A 169 23.32 -5.11 10.35
N GLU A 170 22.97 -3.82 10.19
CA GLU A 170 21.72 -3.26 10.70
C GLU A 170 20.48 -3.97 10.12
N TYR A 171 20.56 -4.42 8.87
CA TYR A 171 19.48 -5.18 8.22
C TYR A 171 19.16 -6.48 8.96
N PHE A 172 20.16 -7.07 9.64
CA PHE A 172 20.00 -8.34 10.33
C PHE A 172 19.23 -8.16 11.63
N SER A 173 19.53 -7.12 12.41
CA SER A 173 18.74 -6.77 13.61
C SER A 173 17.31 -6.34 13.26
N ASP A 174 17.15 -5.62 12.14
CA ASP A 174 15.83 -5.23 11.64
C ASP A 174 15.02 -6.45 11.21
N GLY A 175 15.63 -7.38 10.46
CA GLY A 175 15.00 -8.63 10.04
C GLY A 175 14.52 -9.47 11.22
N ILE A 176 15.34 -9.63 12.25
CA ILE A 176 14.91 -10.35 13.48
C ILE A 176 13.71 -9.67 14.14
N THR A 177 13.71 -8.34 14.21
CA THR A 177 12.59 -7.59 14.79
C THR A 177 11.30 -7.86 14.00
N GLU A 178 11.39 -7.85 12.67
CA GLU A 178 10.28 -8.12 11.76
C GLU A 178 9.74 -9.54 11.88
N ASP A 179 10.63 -10.52 11.96
CA ASP A 179 10.25 -11.92 12.09
C ASP A 179 9.51 -12.16 13.41
N ILE A 180 9.97 -11.55 14.51
CA ILE A 180 9.26 -11.62 15.80
C ILE A 180 7.88 -10.95 15.70
N ILE A 181 7.76 -9.79 15.06
CA ILE A 181 6.45 -9.14 14.82
C ILE A 181 5.53 -10.07 14.03
N THR A 182 6.06 -10.69 12.98
CA THR A 182 5.33 -11.60 12.10
C THR A 182 4.83 -12.82 12.87
N ASP A 183 5.69 -13.43 13.68
CA ASP A 183 5.32 -14.61 14.46
C ASP A 183 4.31 -14.30 15.56
N LEU A 184 4.48 -13.19 16.29
CA LEU A 184 3.51 -12.78 17.29
C LEU A 184 2.16 -12.39 16.68
N SER A 185 2.14 -11.89 15.44
CA SER A 185 0.90 -11.54 14.73
C SER A 185 0.03 -12.76 14.40
N LYS A 186 0.64 -13.96 14.36
CA LYS A 186 -0.06 -15.23 14.19
C LYS A 186 -0.77 -15.71 15.46
N VAL A 187 -0.54 -15.06 16.61
CA VAL A 187 -1.16 -15.39 17.90
C VAL A 187 -2.46 -14.61 18.05
N SER A 188 -3.60 -15.30 18.01
CA SER A 188 -4.93 -14.69 18.03
C SER A 188 -5.21 -13.82 19.26
N ALA A 189 -4.61 -14.18 20.40
CA ALA A 189 -4.74 -13.44 21.65
C ALA A 189 -3.92 -12.14 21.70
N LEU A 190 -3.09 -11.86 20.70
CA LEU A 190 -2.25 -10.67 20.64
C LEU A 190 -2.73 -9.70 19.56
N ARG A 191 -2.84 -8.42 19.91
CA ARG A 191 -2.83 -7.32 18.96
C ARG A 191 -1.40 -6.80 18.83
N VAL A 192 -0.70 -7.19 17.77
CA VAL A 192 0.66 -6.72 17.52
C VAL A 192 0.62 -5.41 16.75
N ILE A 193 1.42 -4.44 17.17
CA ILE A 193 1.61 -3.19 16.43
C ILE A 193 2.43 -3.47 15.18
N SER A 194 2.01 -2.89 14.05
CA SER A 194 2.71 -3.06 12.80
C SER A 194 4.16 -2.61 12.91
N ARG A 195 5.05 -3.32 12.22
CA ARG A 195 6.48 -3.01 12.10
C ARG A 195 6.73 -1.52 11.91
N ASN A 196 6.03 -0.94 10.95
CA ASN A 196 6.21 0.44 10.54
C ASN A 196 5.93 1.44 11.66
N SER A 197 4.90 1.21 12.47
CA SER A 197 4.61 2.04 13.65
C SER A 197 5.70 1.92 14.73
N ALA A 198 6.21 0.71 14.95
CA ALA A 198 7.28 0.46 15.92
C ALA A 198 8.63 1.04 15.47
N PHE A 199 8.95 0.96 14.17
CA PHE A 199 10.21 1.43 13.61
C PHE A 199 10.37 2.96 13.64
N ARG A 200 9.30 3.72 13.88
CA ARG A 200 9.37 5.17 14.19
C ARG A 200 10.21 5.48 15.43
N TYR A 201 10.43 4.51 16.31
CA TYR A 201 11.26 4.65 17.50
C TYR A 201 12.72 4.22 17.30
N LYS A 202 13.09 3.79 16.09
CA LYS A 202 14.44 3.32 15.78
C LYS A 202 15.48 4.40 16.08
N GLY A 203 16.55 4.03 16.80
CA GLY A 203 17.65 4.93 17.15
C GLY A 203 17.28 6.05 18.12
N LYS A 204 16.08 6.03 18.72
CA LYS A 204 15.62 7.00 19.71
C LYS A 204 15.73 6.40 21.10
N ASN A 205 16.12 7.21 22.08
CA ASN A 205 15.96 6.83 23.48
C ASN A 205 14.47 6.91 23.83
N VAL A 206 13.86 5.77 24.12
CA VAL A 206 12.43 5.66 24.38
C VAL A 206 12.12 5.51 25.86
N ASP A 207 10.99 6.09 26.26
CA ASP A 207 10.39 5.90 27.57
C ASP A 207 9.19 4.97 27.39
N ILE A 208 9.30 3.73 27.88
CA ILE A 208 8.39 2.64 27.54
C ILE A 208 6.93 2.98 27.88
N PRO A 209 6.59 3.55 29.05
CA PRO A 209 5.24 4.03 29.33
C PRO A 209 4.69 5.04 28.32
N LYS A 210 5.53 5.93 27.78
CA LYS A 210 5.09 6.88 26.75
C LYS A 210 4.81 6.19 25.43
N VAL A 211 5.68 5.26 25.02
CA VAL A 211 5.46 4.44 23.82
C VAL A 211 4.17 3.63 23.95
N ALA A 212 3.96 3.01 25.12
CA ALA A 212 2.77 2.23 25.42
C ALA A 212 1.50 3.07 25.31
N ALA A 213 1.50 4.28 25.88
CA ALA A 213 0.38 5.21 25.78
C ALA A 213 0.15 5.72 24.35
N GLU A 214 1.21 6.10 23.62
CA GLU A 214 1.11 6.63 22.25
C GLU A 214 0.56 5.60 21.27
N LEU A 215 1.01 4.35 21.38
CA LEU A 215 0.59 3.25 20.50
C LEU A 215 -0.64 2.49 21.01
N ASN A 216 -1.14 2.86 22.20
CA ASN A 216 -2.21 2.15 22.90
C ASN A 216 -1.93 0.64 23.01
N VAL A 217 -0.75 0.30 23.56
CA VAL A 217 -0.33 -1.09 23.83
C VAL A 217 -0.19 -1.36 25.31
N THR A 218 -0.47 -2.60 25.72
CA THR A 218 -0.27 -3.04 27.10
C THR A 218 1.18 -3.44 27.38
N HIS A 219 1.91 -3.88 26.37
CA HIS A 219 3.29 -4.38 26.52
C HIS A 219 4.22 -3.88 25.42
N VAL A 220 5.50 -3.79 25.75
CA VAL A 220 6.56 -3.47 24.80
C VAL A 220 7.67 -4.51 24.90
N LEU A 221 8.09 -5.04 23.75
CA LEU A 221 9.29 -5.87 23.61
C LEU A 221 10.43 -4.98 23.11
N GLU A 222 11.55 -4.97 23.82
CA GLU A 222 12.79 -4.34 23.36
C GLU A 222 13.95 -5.34 23.40
N GLY A 223 15.02 -5.04 22.66
CA GLY A 223 16.14 -5.94 22.59
C GLY A 223 17.36 -5.40 21.88
N SER A 224 18.38 -6.24 21.80
CA SER A 224 19.61 -5.98 21.08
C SER A 224 20.12 -7.24 20.38
N VAL A 225 20.78 -7.05 19.25
CA VAL A 225 21.42 -8.12 18.47
C VAL A 225 22.89 -7.78 18.30
N ARG A 226 23.76 -8.75 18.53
CA ARG A 226 25.17 -8.71 18.19
C ARG A 226 25.52 -9.94 17.38
N LYS A 227 25.94 -9.76 16.14
CA LYS A 227 26.45 -10.83 15.26
C LYS A 227 27.96 -10.64 15.08
N ALA A 228 28.73 -11.69 15.35
CA ALA A 228 30.18 -11.68 15.19
C ALA A 228 30.72 -13.11 15.03
N GLY A 229 31.55 -13.33 14.00
CA GLY A 229 32.26 -14.60 13.81
C GLY A 229 31.37 -15.84 13.72
N GLY A 230 30.25 -15.76 12.98
CA GLY A 230 29.28 -16.86 12.84
C GLY A 230 28.40 -17.10 14.07
N ARG A 231 28.48 -16.24 15.09
CA ARG A 231 27.62 -16.32 16.28
C ARG A 231 26.70 -15.13 16.38
N VAL A 232 25.49 -15.39 16.88
CA VAL A 232 24.47 -14.38 17.13
C VAL A 232 24.13 -14.38 18.63
N ARG A 233 24.19 -13.19 19.20
CA ARG A 233 23.75 -12.92 20.57
C ARG A 233 22.55 -11.99 20.54
N ILE A 234 21.42 -12.46 21.05
CA ILE A 234 20.17 -11.70 21.15
C ILE A 234 19.84 -11.51 22.61
N SER A 235 19.54 -10.28 23.03
CA SER A 235 18.93 -10.01 24.33
C SER A 235 17.55 -9.43 24.10
N ALA A 236 16.52 -9.99 24.72
CA ALA A 236 15.14 -9.56 24.53
C ALA A 236 14.46 -9.42 25.89
N GLN A 237 13.61 -8.40 26.03
CA GLN A 237 12.94 -8.06 27.29
C GLN A 237 11.51 -7.62 27.01
N LEU A 238 10.56 -8.25 27.71
CA LEU A 238 9.15 -7.91 27.68
C LEU A 238 8.81 -7.05 28.90
N ILE A 239 8.32 -5.85 28.63
CA ILE A 239 8.05 -4.82 29.63
C ILE A 239 6.55 -4.50 29.65
N ASP A 240 6.01 -4.38 30.85
CA ASP A 240 4.65 -3.90 31.08
C ASP A 240 4.58 -2.37 30.85
N GLY A 241 3.67 -1.96 29.97
CA GLY A 241 3.58 -0.58 29.49
C GLY A 241 3.09 0.43 30.54
N GLU A 242 2.39 -0.01 31.59
CA GLU A 242 1.87 0.88 32.63
C GLU A 242 2.89 1.07 33.77
N SER A 243 3.42 -0.04 34.28
CA SER A 243 4.31 -0.06 35.45
C SER A 243 5.78 0.08 35.12
N ASN A 244 6.16 -0.03 33.84
CA ASN A 244 7.54 -0.14 33.37
C ASN A 244 8.30 -1.34 34.00
N GLY A 245 7.55 -2.38 34.42
CA GLY A 245 8.10 -3.57 35.04
C GLY A 245 8.52 -4.61 34.00
N HIS A 246 9.69 -5.24 34.18
CA HIS A 246 10.12 -6.36 33.35
C HIS A 246 9.34 -7.63 33.72
N LEU A 247 8.55 -8.14 32.78
CA LEU A 247 7.83 -9.41 32.93
C LEU A 247 8.68 -10.62 32.54
N TRP A 248 9.57 -10.42 31.57
CA TRP A 248 10.48 -11.45 31.09
C TRP A 248 11.71 -10.80 30.47
N ALA A 249 12.87 -11.42 30.64
CA ALA A 249 14.11 -11.01 30.01
C ALA A 249 15.00 -12.23 29.83
N GLU A 250 15.51 -12.44 28.62
CA GLU A 250 16.47 -13.51 28.34
C GLU A 250 17.54 -13.11 27.34
N ARG A 251 18.59 -13.92 27.33
CA ARG A 251 19.74 -13.77 26.46
C ARG A 251 20.08 -15.09 25.79
N TYR A 252 20.14 -15.04 24.48
CA TYR A 252 20.50 -16.13 23.59
C TYR A 252 21.90 -15.90 23.05
N ASP A 253 22.69 -16.97 22.97
CA ASP A 253 24.06 -16.95 22.43
C ASP A 253 24.32 -18.28 21.73
N ARG A 254 24.23 -18.26 20.40
CA ARG A 254 24.21 -19.44 19.53
C ARG A 254 24.93 -19.14 18.21
N ASP A 255 25.09 -20.18 17.40
CA ASP A 255 25.54 -20.05 16.02
C ASP A 255 24.43 -19.41 15.17
N ASP A 256 24.78 -18.73 14.08
CA ASP A 256 23.82 -18.03 13.23
C ASP A 256 22.87 -18.96 12.48
N ASP A 257 23.28 -20.21 12.26
CA ASP A 257 22.42 -21.28 11.74
C ASP A 257 21.22 -21.58 12.66
N ASP A 258 21.31 -21.30 13.96
CA ASP A 258 20.23 -21.51 14.94
C ASP A 258 19.22 -20.35 14.98
N ILE A 259 19.35 -19.33 14.13
CA ILE A 259 18.57 -18.08 14.24
C ILE A 259 17.06 -18.32 14.31
N PHE A 260 16.58 -19.27 13.53
CA PHE A 260 15.19 -19.69 13.47
C PHE A 260 14.69 -20.34 14.77
N ALA A 261 15.53 -21.17 15.39
CA ALA A 261 15.20 -21.75 16.69
C ALA A 261 15.10 -20.66 17.76
N ILE A 262 16.01 -19.68 17.73
CA ILE A 262 16.00 -18.55 18.67
C ILE A 262 14.72 -17.71 18.50
N GLN A 263 14.31 -17.39 17.28
CA GLN A 263 13.07 -16.66 16.99
C GLN A 263 11.84 -17.40 17.53
N ASP A 264 11.74 -18.70 17.27
CA ASP A 264 10.65 -19.54 17.77
C ASP A 264 10.60 -19.56 19.30
N GLU A 265 11.76 -19.65 19.95
CA GLU A 265 11.90 -19.65 21.41
C GLU A 265 11.48 -18.30 22.00
N ILE A 266 11.87 -17.18 21.39
CA ILE A 266 11.48 -15.83 21.81
C ILE A 266 9.95 -15.68 21.73
N SER A 267 9.34 -16.01 20.59
CA SER A 267 7.88 -15.91 20.40
C SER A 267 7.10 -16.78 21.39
N GLN A 268 7.58 -18.00 21.67
CA GLN A 268 6.98 -18.88 22.66
C GLN A 268 7.18 -18.39 24.10
N ALA A 269 8.36 -17.84 24.42
CA ALA A 269 8.67 -17.28 25.73
C ALA A 269 7.79 -16.06 26.04
N ILE A 270 7.57 -15.18 25.06
CA ILE A 270 6.67 -14.03 25.17
C ILE A 270 5.24 -14.50 25.43
N ALA A 271 4.71 -15.43 24.63
CA ALA A 271 3.37 -15.97 24.83
C ALA A 271 3.22 -16.59 26.24
N LYS A 272 4.23 -17.32 26.71
CA LYS A 272 4.27 -17.89 28.05
C LYS A 272 4.31 -16.82 29.15
N ALA A 273 5.13 -15.78 28.98
CA ALA A 273 5.25 -14.67 29.93
C ALA A 273 3.92 -13.91 30.09
N LEU A 274 3.21 -13.72 28.98
CA LEU A 274 1.85 -13.15 28.95
C LEU A 274 0.77 -14.13 29.45
N LYS A 275 1.15 -15.36 29.84
CA LYS A 275 0.25 -16.45 30.24
C LYS A 275 -0.80 -16.77 29.17
N VAL A 276 -0.46 -16.54 27.90
CA VAL A 276 -1.26 -16.89 26.73
C VAL A 276 -0.92 -18.32 26.30
N ARG A 277 -1.95 -19.15 26.11
CA ARG A 277 -1.77 -20.50 25.57
C ARG A 277 -1.82 -20.47 24.06
N LEU A 278 -0.69 -20.78 23.42
CA LEU A 278 -0.63 -20.98 21.97
C LEU A 278 -1.42 -22.22 21.54
N LEU A 279 -2.34 -22.04 20.60
CA LEU A 279 -3.08 -23.12 19.94
C LEU A 279 -2.15 -23.93 19.02
N PRO A 280 -2.44 -25.22 18.75
CA PRO A 280 -1.65 -26.02 17.83
C PRO A 280 -1.52 -25.41 16.43
N GLU A 281 -2.59 -24.79 15.89
CA GLU A 281 -2.49 -24.11 14.60
C GLU A 281 -1.58 -22.89 14.63
N GLU A 282 -1.59 -22.11 15.71
CA GLU A 282 -0.73 -20.93 15.89
C GLU A 282 0.73 -21.34 16.00
N LYS A 283 1.04 -22.40 16.76
CA LYS A 283 2.40 -22.98 16.81
C LYS A 283 2.89 -23.44 15.44
N LYS A 284 2.00 -24.07 14.66
CA LYS A 284 2.31 -24.50 13.29
C LYS A 284 2.51 -23.29 12.36
N ALA A 285 1.70 -22.25 12.52
CA ALA A 285 1.81 -21.03 11.73
C ALA A 285 3.11 -20.27 12.02
N ILE A 286 3.49 -20.14 13.30
CA ILE A 286 4.78 -19.54 13.72
C ILE A 286 5.93 -20.27 13.02
N ARG A 287 5.97 -21.60 13.12
CA ARG A 287 7.00 -22.43 12.47
C ARG A 287 6.96 -22.43 10.95
N LYS A 288 5.83 -22.10 10.34
CA LYS A 288 5.71 -21.98 8.87
C LYS A 288 6.30 -20.63 8.45
N ARG A 289 7.62 -20.59 8.34
CA ARG A 289 8.44 -19.48 7.83
C ARG A 289 8.85 -19.76 6.38
N GLY A 290 9.17 -18.71 5.62
CA GLY A 290 9.45 -18.82 4.18
C GLY A 290 10.65 -19.71 3.82
N THR A 291 11.64 -19.85 4.71
CA THR A 291 12.81 -20.71 4.52
C THR A 291 13.30 -21.29 5.85
N GLU A 292 13.91 -22.49 5.82
CA GLU A 292 14.68 -23.06 6.95
C GLU A 292 16.20 -22.91 6.75
N ASN A 293 16.64 -22.32 5.63
CA ASN A 293 18.05 -22.11 5.32
C ASN A 293 18.51 -20.71 5.78
N ALA A 294 19.35 -20.67 6.82
CA ALA A 294 19.83 -19.43 7.41
C ALA A 294 20.66 -18.56 6.44
N GLU A 295 21.45 -19.17 5.56
CA GLU A 295 22.21 -18.46 4.52
C GLU A 295 21.26 -17.81 3.50
N ALA A 296 20.25 -18.55 3.03
CA ALA A 296 19.24 -18.03 2.10
C ALA A 296 18.46 -16.86 2.71
N HIS A 297 18.11 -16.96 3.98
CA HIS A 297 17.44 -15.89 4.71
C HIS A 297 18.31 -14.65 4.89
N ASN A 298 19.59 -14.81 5.28
CA ASN A 298 20.50 -13.69 5.40
C ASN A 298 20.66 -12.95 4.05
N LEU A 299 20.77 -13.70 2.94
CA LEU A 299 20.81 -13.13 1.59
C LEU A 299 19.52 -12.39 1.24
N TYR A 300 18.35 -12.96 1.57
CA TYR A 300 17.07 -12.27 1.39
C TYR A 300 17.02 -10.94 2.14
N LEU A 301 17.41 -10.91 3.41
CA LEU A 301 17.44 -9.68 4.20
C LEU A 301 18.41 -8.64 3.62
N MET A 302 19.57 -9.05 3.12
CA MET A 302 20.53 -8.18 2.41
C MET A 302 19.92 -7.57 1.14
N ALA A 303 19.27 -8.40 0.32
CA ALA A 303 18.60 -7.96 -0.89
C ALA A 303 17.46 -6.99 -0.56
N ARG A 304 16.67 -7.28 0.48
CA ARG A 304 15.55 -6.44 0.89
C ARG A 304 16.03 -5.09 1.41
N GLN A 305 17.11 -5.07 2.19
CA GLN A 305 17.73 -3.82 2.61
C GLN A 305 18.16 -2.99 1.40
N THR A 306 18.80 -3.62 0.42
CA THR A 306 19.21 -2.93 -0.82
C THR A 306 17.99 -2.40 -1.57
N TYR A 307 16.91 -3.17 -1.66
CA TYR A 307 15.66 -2.73 -2.28
C TYR A 307 15.05 -1.50 -1.60
N VAL A 308 15.04 -1.47 -0.27
CA VAL A 308 14.46 -0.37 0.52
C VAL A 308 15.33 0.89 0.52
N THR A 309 16.66 0.75 0.50
CA THR A 309 17.59 1.90 0.59
C THR A 309 18.13 2.37 -0.76
N SER A 310 17.99 1.56 -1.82
CA SER A 310 18.43 1.93 -3.16
C SER A 310 17.57 3.04 -3.77
N GLN A 311 18.17 3.72 -4.73
CA GLN A 311 17.54 4.81 -5.45
C GLN A 311 16.76 4.29 -6.66
N GLU A 312 15.68 4.99 -7.03
CA GLU A 312 14.98 4.71 -8.28
C GLU A 312 15.94 4.90 -9.48
N MET A 313 15.82 4.00 -10.46
CA MET A 313 16.70 3.94 -11.65
C MET A 313 18.18 3.61 -11.36
N ASP A 314 18.51 3.11 -10.16
CA ASP A 314 19.85 2.57 -9.89
C ASP A 314 19.98 1.13 -10.43
N GLU A 315 20.49 1.03 -11.65
CA GLU A 315 20.73 -0.25 -12.32
C GLU A 315 21.63 -1.19 -11.49
N ARG A 316 22.65 -0.66 -10.79
CA ARG A 316 23.62 -1.49 -10.06
C ARG A 316 22.96 -2.16 -8.87
N SER A 317 22.13 -1.40 -8.14
CA SER A 317 21.35 -1.93 -7.03
C SER A 317 20.32 -2.96 -7.50
N ALA A 318 19.60 -2.69 -8.60
CA ALA A 318 18.65 -3.63 -9.19
C ALA A 318 19.31 -4.96 -9.56
N GLN A 319 20.47 -4.91 -10.22
CA GLN A 319 21.26 -6.10 -10.54
C GLN A 319 21.78 -6.83 -9.31
N ALA A 320 22.17 -6.10 -8.26
CA ALA A 320 22.63 -6.70 -7.01
C ALA A 320 21.50 -7.48 -6.33
N ILE A 321 20.29 -6.91 -6.26
CA ILE A 321 19.09 -7.58 -5.74
C ILE A 321 18.85 -8.89 -6.48
N VAL A 322 18.84 -8.86 -7.82
CA VAL A 322 18.63 -10.06 -8.64
C VAL A 322 19.70 -11.14 -8.36
N ARG A 323 20.99 -10.77 -8.30
CA ARG A 323 22.07 -11.74 -8.03
C ARG A 323 21.97 -12.35 -6.63
N ILE A 324 21.69 -11.52 -5.62
CA ILE A 324 21.58 -11.97 -4.23
C ILE A 324 20.37 -12.89 -4.06
N CYS A 325 19.20 -12.49 -4.57
CA CYS A 325 17.99 -13.32 -4.54
C CYS A 325 18.20 -14.62 -5.32
N LYS A 326 18.90 -14.59 -6.46
CA LYS A 326 19.19 -15.81 -7.22
C LYS A 326 20.01 -16.80 -6.39
N ARG A 327 21.04 -16.32 -5.69
CA ARG A 327 21.82 -17.16 -4.78
C ARG A 327 20.95 -17.71 -3.63
N ALA A 328 20.04 -16.91 -3.08
CA ALA A 328 19.09 -17.36 -2.06
C ALA A 328 18.18 -18.47 -2.59
N THR A 329 17.65 -18.34 -3.81
CA THR A 329 16.79 -19.36 -4.44
C THR A 329 17.56 -20.59 -4.93
N ASP A 330 18.86 -20.47 -5.20
CA ASP A 330 19.72 -21.63 -5.48
C ASP A 330 19.95 -22.48 -4.21
N LEU A 331 19.97 -21.83 -3.05
CA LEU A 331 20.08 -22.48 -1.73
C LEU A 331 18.75 -23.03 -1.23
N ASP A 332 17.66 -22.31 -1.49
CA ASP A 332 16.30 -22.72 -1.17
C ASP A 332 15.32 -22.37 -2.31
N PRO A 333 15.04 -23.32 -3.23
CA PRO A 333 14.12 -23.10 -4.35
C PRO A 333 12.66 -22.89 -3.96
N GLU A 334 12.28 -23.13 -2.70
CA GLU A 334 10.93 -22.97 -2.16
C GLU A 334 10.73 -21.63 -1.43
N TYR A 335 11.75 -20.78 -1.37
CA TYR A 335 11.68 -19.48 -0.69
C TYR A 335 10.93 -18.41 -1.51
N ALA A 336 9.60 -18.38 -1.36
CA ALA A 336 8.70 -17.53 -2.14
C ALA A 336 9.05 -16.02 -2.07
N GLU A 337 9.43 -15.52 -0.91
CA GLU A 337 9.77 -14.11 -0.68
C GLU A 337 11.03 -13.70 -1.45
N ALA A 338 12.02 -14.59 -1.57
CA ALA A 338 13.21 -14.35 -2.38
C ALA A 338 12.87 -14.30 -3.87
N TRP A 339 11.94 -15.13 -4.35
CA TRP A 339 11.43 -15.08 -5.72
C TRP A 339 10.69 -13.76 -6.00
N ALA A 340 9.81 -13.33 -5.09
CA ALA A 340 9.08 -12.07 -5.24
C ALA A 340 10.02 -10.85 -5.27
N LEU A 341 11.03 -10.84 -4.40
CA LEU A 341 12.03 -9.77 -4.37
C LEU A 341 12.94 -9.79 -5.61
N MET A 342 13.24 -10.97 -6.15
CA MET A 342 13.94 -11.09 -7.44
C MET A 342 13.13 -10.45 -8.58
N ALA A 343 11.80 -10.68 -8.60
CA ALA A 343 10.90 -10.04 -9.57
C ALA A 343 10.92 -8.51 -9.44
N ALA A 344 10.94 -7.99 -8.21
CA ALA A 344 11.07 -6.55 -7.96
C ALA A 344 12.40 -5.99 -8.49
N GLY A 345 13.50 -6.73 -8.34
CA GLY A 345 14.80 -6.41 -8.90
C GLY A 345 14.80 -6.38 -10.43
N TYR A 346 14.20 -7.38 -11.09
CA TYR A 346 14.05 -7.39 -12.55
C TYR A 346 13.22 -6.20 -13.06
N ARG A 347 12.13 -5.84 -12.35
CA ARG A 347 11.34 -4.66 -12.67
C ARG A 347 12.17 -3.37 -12.57
N GLN A 348 12.94 -3.19 -11.48
CA GLN A 348 13.82 -2.02 -11.33
C GLN A 348 14.87 -1.96 -12.44
N TRP A 349 15.44 -3.11 -12.80
CA TRP A 349 16.42 -3.19 -13.88
C TRP A 349 15.82 -2.86 -15.24
N ASN A 350 14.56 -3.29 -15.49
CA ASN A 350 13.82 -2.93 -16.70
C ASN A 350 13.57 -1.41 -16.77
N ASP A 351 13.20 -0.79 -15.66
CA ASP A 351 12.95 0.66 -15.65
C ASP A 351 14.23 1.47 -15.92
N ALA A 352 15.39 0.98 -15.47
CA ALA A 352 16.69 1.53 -15.83
C ALA A 352 17.10 1.32 -17.31
N GLY A 353 16.32 0.53 -18.07
CA GLY A 353 16.45 0.39 -19.52
C GLY A 353 17.21 -0.85 -20.02
N SER A 354 17.64 -1.74 -19.12
CA SER A 354 18.46 -2.92 -19.45
C SER A 354 17.88 -4.25 -18.97
N GLY A 355 16.75 -4.25 -18.25
CA GLY A 355 16.10 -5.46 -17.73
C GLY A 355 15.04 -6.06 -18.66
N SER A 356 14.44 -7.17 -18.23
CA SER A 356 13.36 -7.88 -18.93
C SER A 356 12.16 -8.08 -18.02
N THR A 357 10.96 -7.71 -18.50
CA THR A 357 9.71 -7.99 -17.79
C THR A 357 9.39 -9.48 -17.76
N GLU A 358 9.84 -10.26 -18.74
CA GLU A 358 9.63 -11.71 -18.81
C GLU A 358 10.30 -12.44 -17.64
N ALA A 359 11.55 -12.11 -17.35
CA ALA A 359 12.27 -12.69 -16.20
C ALA A 359 11.62 -12.28 -14.86
N GLY A 360 11.09 -11.05 -14.78
CA GLY A 360 10.30 -10.61 -13.63
C GLY A 360 9.00 -11.39 -13.47
N MET A 361 8.29 -11.65 -14.58
CA MET A 361 7.05 -12.43 -14.60
C MET A 361 7.30 -13.90 -14.22
N GLU A 362 8.37 -14.52 -14.72
CA GLU A 362 8.75 -15.89 -14.32
C GLU A 362 9.01 -15.98 -12.82
N ALA A 363 9.78 -15.03 -12.27
CA ALA A 363 10.08 -14.99 -10.84
C ALA A 363 8.83 -14.77 -9.99
N VAL A 364 7.91 -13.88 -10.40
CA VAL A 364 6.69 -13.63 -9.63
C VAL A 364 5.68 -14.78 -9.73
N ASP A 365 5.59 -15.44 -10.87
CA ASP A 365 4.75 -16.63 -11.04
C ASP A 365 5.29 -17.79 -10.21
N ARG A 366 6.62 -17.94 -10.09
CA ARG A 366 7.24 -18.91 -9.17
C ARG A 366 6.93 -18.57 -7.71
N ALA A 367 7.02 -17.30 -7.32
CA ALA A 367 6.68 -16.86 -5.97
C ALA A 367 5.22 -17.18 -5.62
N LEU A 368 4.27 -16.86 -6.51
CA LEU A 368 2.84 -17.11 -6.31
C LEU A 368 2.48 -18.60 -6.38
N ALA A 369 3.22 -19.41 -7.13
CA ALA A 369 3.05 -20.86 -7.12
C ALA A 369 3.44 -21.49 -5.77
N LEU A 370 4.44 -20.91 -5.09
CA LEU A 370 4.89 -21.34 -3.76
C LEU A 370 3.99 -20.78 -2.65
N ASN A 371 3.63 -19.49 -2.76
CA ASN A 371 2.76 -18.80 -1.82
C ASN A 371 1.76 -17.88 -2.56
N PRO A 372 0.53 -18.35 -2.82
CA PRO A 372 -0.51 -17.56 -3.49
C PRO A 372 -1.05 -16.39 -2.67
N ASP A 373 -0.74 -16.31 -1.38
CA ASP A 373 -1.22 -15.24 -0.49
C ASP A 373 -0.11 -14.21 -0.19
N LEU A 374 0.98 -14.18 -0.98
CA LEU A 374 2.10 -13.25 -0.79
C LEU A 374 1.79 -11.88 -1.41
N ALA A 375 1.43 -10.91 -0.56
CA ALA A 375 0.99 -9.57 -0.97
C ALA A 375 2.03 -8.84 -1.84
N GLU A 376 3.32 -8.95 -1.50
CA GLU A 376 4.43 -8.33 -2.25
C GLU A 376 4.56 -8.92 -3.67
N ALA A 377 4.30 -10.22 -3.84
CA ALA A 377 4.33 -10.84 -5.15
C ALA A 377 3.19 -10.31 -6.04
N HIS A 378 1.98 -10.20 -5.50
CA HIS A 378 0.87 -9.56 -6.20
C HIS A 378 1.18 -8.09 -6.54
N ALA A 379 1.78 -7.34 -5.61
CA ALA A 379 2.15 -5.95 -5.82
C ALA A 379 3.17 -5.76 -6.95
N VAL A 380 4.19 -6.63 -7.04
CA VAL A 380 5.19 -6.59 -8.12
C VAL A 380 4.59 -7.05 -9.44
N LYS A 381 3.74 -8.09 -9.42
CA LYS A 381 3.02 -8.56 -10.62
C LYS A 381 2.15 -7.47 -11.23
N ALA A 382 1.46 -6.69 -10.39
CA ALA A 382 0.70 -5.52 -10.84
C ALA A 382 1.58 -4.53 -11.62
N GLN A 383 2.79 -4.24 -11.12
CA GLN A 383 3.72 -3.32 -11.79
C GLN A 383 4.23 -3.87 -13.12
N LEU A 384 4.57 -5.16 -13.18
CA LEU A 384 5.01 -5.81 -14.42
C LEU A 384 3.90 -5.82 -15.48
N LEU A 385 2.68 -6.18 -15.08
CA LEU A 385 1.50 -6.14 -15.97
C LEU A 385 1.20 -4.71 -16.46
N GLN A 386 1.39 -3.72 -15.61
CA GLN A 386 1.25 -2.33 -15.98
C GLN A 386 2.29 -1.91 -17.04
N ILE A 387 3.56 -2.31 -16.87
CA ILE A 387 4.62 -2.05 -17.85
C ILE A 387 4.28 -2.73 -19.19
N ASP A 388 3.72 -3.94 -19.16
CA ASP A 388 3.24 -4.66 -20.34
C ASP A 388 1.95 -4.07 -20.95
N GLY A 389 1.36 -3.03 -20.36
CA GLY A 389 0.12 -2.39 -20.83
C GLY A 389 -1.16 -3.18 -20.49
N LYS A 390 -1.09 -4.22 -19.66
CA LYS A 390 -2.21 -5.07 -19.23
C LYS A 390 -2.92 -4.45 -18.01
N LEU A 391 -3.51 -3.28 -18.19
CA LEU A 391 -4.00 -2.42 -17.10
C LEU A 391 -5.08 -3.07 -16.22
N ASP A 392 -6.07 -3.76 -16.80
CA ASP A 392 -7.14 -4.39 -16.02
C ASP A 392 -6.59 -5.49 -15.10
N ALA A 393 -5.65 -6.29 -15.61
CA ALA A 393 -4.97 -7.32 -14.83
C ALA A 393 -4.09 -6.69 -13.74
N ALA A 394 -3.39 -5.58 -14.06
CA ALA A 394 -2.59 -4.85 -13.08
C ALA A 394 -3.44 -4.32 -11.90
N ILE A 395 -4.64 -3.78 -12.19
CA ILE A 395 -5.57 -3.31 -11.16
C ILE A 395 -6.05 -4.48 -10.29
N ALA A 396 -6.41 -5.61 -10.90
CA ALA A 396 -6.83 -6.80 -10.16
C ALA A 396 -5.75 -7.32 -9.20
N GLU A 397 -4.50 -7.39 -9.66
CA GLU A 397 -3.36 -7.81 -8.83
C GLU A 397 -3.05 -6.80 -7.71
N SER A 398 -3.15 -5.49 -7.98
CA SER A 398 -3.00 -4.46 -6.95
C SER A 398 -4.10 -4.54 -5.88
N MET A 399 -5.34 -4.83 -6.27
CA MET A 399 -6.43 -5.07 -5.32
C MET A 399 -6.21 -6.34 -4.48
N ALA A 400 -5.72 -7.42 -5.11
CA ALA A 400 -5.38 -8.64 -4.38
C ALA A 400 -4.27 -8.39 -3.35
N ALA A 401 -3.23 -7.65 -3.72
CA ALA A 401 -2.16 -7.27 -2.81
C ALA A 401 -2.68 -6.47 -1.60
N LEU A 402 -3.52 -5.45 -1.83
CA LEU A 402 -4.13 -4.64 -0.76
C LEU A 402 -5.07 -5.45 0.14
N ALA A 403 -5.78 -6.43 -0.41
CA ALA A 403 -6.65 -7.32 0.37
C ALA A 403 -5.85 -8.28 1.26
N LEU A 404 -4.64 -8.68 0.83
CA LEU A 404 -3.75 -9.55 1.60
C LEU A 404 -3.01 -8.76 2.69
N ASP A 405 -2.44 -7.60 2.36
CA ASP A 405 -1.79 -6.73 3.33
C ASP A 405 -1.91 -5.24 2.98
N ALA A 406 -2.89 -4.58 3.59
CA ALA A 406 -3.11 -3.14 3.46
C ALA A 406 -2.10 -2.28 4.25
N GLU A 407 -1.31 -2.89 5.16
CA GLU A 407 -0.31 -2.21 5.98
C GLU A 407 1.13 -2.40 5.44
N SER A 408 1.28 -3.16 4.35
CA SER A 408 2.55 -3.31 3.64
C SER A 408 2.94 -2.01 2.94
N TYR A 409 4.18 -1.59 3.18
CA TYR A 409 4.77 -0.40 2.58
C TYR A 409 4.85 -0.56 1.06
N GLU A 410 5.34 -1.71 0.62
CA GLU A 410 5.58 -2.08 -0.78
C GLU A 410 4.27 -2.14 -1.57
N VAL A 411 3.22 -2.72 -0.97
CA VAL A 411 1.87 -2.81 -1.57
C VAL A 411 1.27 -1.42 -1.77
N ASN A 412 1.34 -0.56 -0.75
CA ASN A 412 0.83 0.80 -0.84
C ASN A 412 1.61 1.63 -1.87
N ARG A 413 2.94 1.55 -1.87
CA ARG A 413 3.78 2.24 -2.85
C ARG A 413 3.51 1.78 -4.29
N SER A 414 3.33 0.48 -4.50
CA SER A 414 2.97 -0.08 -5.81
C SER A 414 1.60 0.42 -6.27
N SER A 415 0.60 0.36 -5.39
CA SER A 415 -0.76 0.83 -5.68
C SER A 415 -0.79 2.33 -5.98
N ALA A 416 -0.01 3.13 -5.26
CA ALA A 416 0.11 4.56 -5.49
C ALA A 416 0.64 4.88 -6.89
N ARG A 417 1.72 4.20 -7.30
CA ARG A 417 2.32 4.36 -8.65
C ARG A 417 1.33 3.96 -9.75
N LEU A 418 0.61 2.85 -9.58
CA LEU A 418 -0.42 2.42 -10.53
C LEU A 418 -1.49 3.49 -10.71
N HIS A 419 -2.04 4.00 -9.60
CA HIS A 419 -3.08 5.03 -9.63
C HIS A 419 -2.57 6.36 -10.20
N TYR A 420 -1.32 6.74 -9.92
CA TYR A 420 -0.69 7.94 -10.48
C TYR A 420 -0.65 7.87 -12.01
N GLN A 421 -0.18 6.76 -12.59
CA GLN A 421 -0.10 6.57 -14.04
C GLN A 421 -1.48 6.46 -14.71
N LEU A 422 -2.51 6.07 -13.95
CA LEU A 422 -3.90 6.10 -14.40
C LEU A 422 -4.57 7.48 -14.21
N SER A 423 -3.79 8.51 -13.82
CA SER A 423 -4.26 9.86 -13.50
C SER A 423 -5.34 9.90 -12.39
N LYS A 424 -5.39 8.87 -11.54
CA LYS A 424 -6.26 8.79 -10.36
C LYS A 424 -5.55 9.40 -9.15
N PHE A 425 -5.27 10.71 -9.23
CA PHE A 425 -4.38 11.40 -8.28
C PHE A 425 -4.88 11.41 -6.83
N VAL A 426 -6.21 11.36 -6.60
CA VAL A 426 -6.78 11.25 -5.24
C VAL A 426 -6.40 9.91 -4.59
N ASP A 427 -6.60 8.80 -5.32
CA ASP A 427 -6.23 7.47 -4.84
C ASP A 427 -4.71 7.33 -4.71
N ALA A 428 -3.96 7.86 -5.68
CA ALA A 428 -2.50 7.87 -5.65
C ALA A 428 -1.97 8.59 -4.40
N ALA A 429 -2.49 9.78 -4.11
CA ALA A 429 -2.12 10.54 -2.91
C ALA A 429 -2.42 9.74 -1.64
N ARG A 430 -3.62 9.14 -1.51
CA ARG A 430 -3.98 8.30 -0.34
C ARG A 430 -2.97 7.17 -0.12
N PHE A 431 -2.60 6.45 -1.17
CA PHE A 431 -1.67 5.33 -1.05
C PHE A 431 -0.22 5.80 -0.80
N TYR A 432 0.21 6.93 -1.39
CA TYR A 432 1.51 7.52 -1.07
C TYR A 432 1.59 8.04 0.36
N GLU A 433 0.52 8.67 0.89
CA GLU A 433 0.45 9.10 2.29
C GLU A 433 0.59 7.90 3.23
N LYS A 434 -0.08 6.79 2.91
CA LYS A 434 0.06 5.54 3.65
C LYS A 434 1.50 5.03 3.59
N ALA A 435 2.11 4.94 2.40
CA ALA A 435 3.51 4.51 2.26
C ALA A 435 4.49 5.40 3.05
N VAL A 436 4.31 6.73 3.00
CA VAL A 436 5.13 7.71 3.73
C VAL A 436 4.98 7.59 5.25
N ALA A 437 3.77 7.30 5.73
CA ALA A 437 3.50 7.05 7.15
C ALA A 437 4.10 5.73 7.63
N LEU A 438 4.23 4.76 6.71
CA LEU A 438 4.76 3.43 7.01
C LEU A 438 6.30 3.38 6.97
N MET A 439 6.96 4.18 6.11
CA MET A 439 8.43 4.16 5.96
C MET A 439 9.01 5.57 6.10
N GLU A 440 9.66 5.85 7.23
CA GLU A 440 10.25 7.18 7.52
C GLU A 440 11.40 7.53 6.55
N ALA A 441 12.14 6.52 6.10
CA ALA A 441 13.22 6.67 5.13
C ALA A 441 12.74 6.86 3.68
N ASP A 442 11.44 6.72 3.40
CA ASP A 442 10.93 6.84 2.02
C ASP A 442 10.85 8.31 1.58
N ILE A 443 11.81 8.72 0.78
CA ILE A 443 11.86 10.06 0.18
C ILE A 443 11.00 10.12 -1.08
N ASN A 444 10.96 9.03 -1.85
CA ASN A 444 10.32 8.99 -3.16
C ASN A 444 8.81 9.17 -3.04
N SER A 445 8.14 8.45 -2.13
CA SER A 445 6.70 8.63 -1.93
C SER A 445 6.34 10.03 -1.43
N ALA A 446 7.21 10.65 -0.61
CA ALA A 446 7.00 12.03 -0.16
C ALA A 446 7.11 13.04 -1.32
N ALA A 447 8.09 12.86 -2.21
CA ALA A 447 8.20 13.66 -3.43
C ALA A 447 7.02 13.43 -4.38
N MET A 448 6.55 12.19 -4.56
CA MET A 448 5.39 11.91 -5.41
C MET A 448 4.09 12.54 -4.88
N LEU A 449 3.94 12.75 -3.57
CA LEU A 449 2.81 13.53 -3.02
C LEU A 449 2.83 14.98 -3.49
N VAL A 450 4.00 15.58 -3.69
CA VAL A 450 4.14 16.94 -4.23
C VAL A 450 3.53 17.01 -5.63
N SER A 451 3.88 16.08 -6.53
CA SER A 451 3.25 15.97 -7.87
C SER A 451 1.76 15.65 -7.81
N CYS A 452 1.33 14.70 -6.96
CA CYS A 452 -0.10 14.35 -6.81
C CYS A 452 -0.94 15.57 -6.41
N TYR A 453 -0.54 16.29 -5.36
CA TYR A 453 -1.27 17.46 -4.89
C TYR A 453 -1.21 18.64 -5.84
N THR A 454 -0.12 18.76 -6.61
CA THR A 454 -0.02 19.75 -7.68
C THR A 454 -1.04 19.47 -8.79
N ALA A 455 -1.16 18.21 -9.22
CA ALA A 455 -2.16 17.80 -10.21
C ALA A 455 -3.61 18.00 -9.73
N LEU A 456 -3.85 17.88 -8.41
CA LEU A 456 -5.14 18.15 -7.78
C LEU A 456 -5.42 19.64 -7.53
N GLY A 457 -4.42 20.52 -7.71
CA GLY A 457 -4.54 21.96 -7.41
C GLY A 457 -4.63 22.29 -5.92
N ASP A 458 -4.24 21.37 -5.02
CA ASP A 458 -4.23 21.60 -3.57
C ASP A 458 -2.89 22.18 -3.13
N ALA A 459 -2.75 23.50 -3.26
CA ALA A 459 -1.53 24.22 -2.90
C ALA A 459 -1.10 24.01 -1.45
N ALA A 460 -2.05 23.87 -0.51
CA ALA A 460 -1.73 23.67 0.89
C ALA A 460 -1.16 22.27 1.14
N ALA A 461 -1.73 21.24 0.52
CA ALA A 461 -1.20 19.89 0.60
C ALA A 461 0.14 19.74 -0.13
N THR A 462 0.32 20.42 -1.28
CA THR A 462 1.60 20.51 -1.99
C THR A 462 2.69 21.07 -1.07
N HIS A 463 2.43 22.19 -0.38
CA HIS A 463 3.40 22.80 0.53
C HIS A 463 3.78 21.87 1.69
N ARG A 464 2.80 21.20 2.30
CA ARG A 464 3.06 20.21 3.38
C ARG A 464 3.89 19.03 2.89
N ALA A 465 3.60 18.49 1.71
CA ALA A 465 4.36 17.41 1.11
C ALA A 465 5.80 17.84 0.78
N ALA A 466 5.99 19.07 0.31
CA ALA A 466 7.30 19.63 0.01
C ALA A 466 8.14 19.86 1.28
N GLU A 467 7.56 20.40 2.35
CA GLU A 467 8.23 20.52 3.65
C GLU A 467 8.68 19.16 4.20
N LEU A 468 7.82 18.14 4.08
CA LEU A 468 8.15 16.77 4.48
C LEU A 468 9.31 16.21 3.64
N THR A 469 9.26 16.43 2.32
CA THR A 469 10.31 15.98 1.40
C THR A 469 11.65 16.62 1.78
N LEU A 470 11.71 17.95 1.98
CA LEU A 470 12.94 18.62 2.44
C LEU A 470 13.43 18.09 3.78
N ARG A 471 12.54 17.87 4.74
CA ARG A 471 12.91 17.32 6.05
C ARG A 471 13.60 15.95 5.93
N ARG A 472 13.22 15.14 4.94
CA ARG A 472 13.82 13.83 4.68
C ARG A 472 15.08 13.91 3.82
N THR A 473 15.14 14.82 2.84
CA THR A 473 16.30 14.95 1.93
C THR A 473 17.49 15.65 2.57
N GLU A 474 17.27 16.66 3.41
CA GLU A 474 18.33 17.55 3.90
C GLU A 474 19.38 16.82 4.75
N PRO A 475 19.02 15.97 5.73
CA PRO A 475 20.01 15.21 6.50
C PRO A 475 20.87 14.29 5.65
N ILE A 476 20.34 13.83 4.51
CA ILE A 476 21.08 12.96 3.58
C ILE A 476 22.05 13.81 2.76
N LEU A 477 21.62 14.96 2.26
CA LEU A 477 22.48 15.89 1.53
C LEU A 477 23.55 16.55 2.41
N GLU A 478 23.33 16.65 3.72
CA GLU A 478 24.38 17.07 4.66
C GLU A 478 25.50 16.03 4.78
N ARG A 479 25.16 14.73 4.72
CA ARG A 479 26.13 13.63 4.79
C ARG A 479 26.76 13.31 3.45
N ASP A 480 25.98 13.39 2.38
CA ASP A 480 26.37 13.15 0.99
C ASP A 480 25.87 14.30 0.09
N PRO A 481 26.60 15.44 0.06
CA PRO A 481 26.19 16.62 -0.72
C PRO A 481 26.16 16.41 -2.23
N ASN A 482 26.66 15.29 -2.73
CA ASN A 482 26.75 14.97 -4.15
C ASN A 482 25.71 13.93 -4.57
N ASN A 483 24.77 13.58 -3.70
CA ASN A 483 23.71 12.64 -3.99
C ASN A 483 22.70 13.22 -5.00
N CYS A 484 22.90 12.94 -6.28
CA CYS A 484 22.17 13.61 -7.37
C CYS A 484 20.68 13.25 -7.41
N VAL A 485 20.30 12.02 -7.03
CA VAL A 485 18.88 11.62 -6.97
C VAL A 485 18.16 12.28 -5.81
N VAL A 486 18.75 12.31 -4.61
CA VAL A 486 18.16 13.02 -3.46
C VAL A 486 18.10 14.52 -3.73
N THR A 487 19.09 15.06 -4.44
CA THR A 487 19.09 16.45 -4.89
C THR A 487 17.91 16.74 -5.82
N ALA A 488 17.53 15.80 -6.69
CA ALA A 488 16.38 15.94 -7.57
C ALA A 488 15.06 16.15 -6.79
N TYR A 489 14.79 15.30 -5.81
CA TYR A 489 13.60 15.42 -4.95
C TYR A 489 13.62 16.70 -4.10
N SER A 490 14.80 17.07 -3.59
CA SER A 490 14.97 18.28 -2.82
C SER A 490 14.73 19.55 -3.65
N VAL A 491 15.10 19.53 -4.93
CA VAL A 491 14.83 20.62 -5.87
C VAL A 491 13.34 20.77 -6.17
N ASP A 492 12.61 19.67 -6.38
CA ASP A 492 11.14 19.72 -6.53
C ASP A 492 10.50 20.36 -5.30
N ALA A 493 10.88 19.88 -4.11
CA ALA A 493 10.38 20.42 -2.87
C ALA A 493 10.69 21.91 -2.69
N LEU A 494 11.91 22.39 -2.98
CA LEU A 494 12.23 23.82 -2.95
C LEU A 494 11.37 24.63 -3.94
N ALA A 495 11.20 24.12 -5.16
CA ALA A 495 10.39 24.80 -6.17
C ALA A 495 8.91 24.84 -5.78
N ALA A 496 8.40 23.82 -5.08
CA ALA A 496 7.04 23.76 -4.54
C ALA A 496 6.80 24.70 -3.34
N LEU A 497 7.87 25.13 -2.66
CA LEU A 497 7.85 26.11 -1.56
C LEU A 497 8.17 27.54 -2.06
N ASP A 498 8.05 27.78 -3.36
CA ASP A 498 8.36 29.06 -4.02
C ASP A 498 9.82 29.52 -3.87
N GLU A 499 10.74 28.62 -3.49
CA GLU A 499 12.16 28.92 -3.33
C GLU A 499 12.95 28.72 -4.64
N SER A 500 12.45 29.34 -5.71
CA SER A 500 12.94 29.14 -7.09
C SER A 500 14.44 29.38 -7.27
N GLU A 501 15.01 30.39 -6.62
CA GLU A 501 16.46 30.69 -6.71
C GLU A 501 17.31 29.59 -6.08
N ARG A 502 16.90 29.08 -4.91
CA ARG A 502 17.59 27.96 -4.24
C ARG A 502 17.47 26.68 -5.07
N ALA A 503 16.29 26.43 -5.64
CA ALA A 503 16.06 25.29 -6.53
C ALA A 503 17.00 25.36 -7.74
N ARG A 504 17.06 26.49 -8.46
CA ARG A 504 17.94 26.67 -9.63
C ARG A 504 19.43 26.55 -9.29
N ALA A 505 19.88 27.15 -8.19
CA ALA A 505 21.27 27.03 -7.74
C ALA A 505 21.65 25.57 -7.43
N ARG A 506 20.74 24.83 -6.79
CA ARG A 506 20.92 23.41 -6.48
C ARG A 506 20.90 22.54 -7.74
N MET A 507 20.00 22.81 -8.69
CA MET A 507 20.00 22.18 -10.02
C MET A 507 21.33 22.37 -10.75
N GLN A 508 21.83 23.60 -10.83
CA GLN A 508 23.09 23.92 -11.52
C GLN A 508 24.27 23.17 -10.91
N ARG A 509 24.35 23.11 -9.58
CA ARG A 509 25.41 22.36 -8.90
C ARG A 509 25.33 20.87 -9.19
N ALA A 510 24.13 20.29 -9.15
CA ALA A 510 23.96 18.85 -9.39
C ALA A 510 24.33 18.45 -10.82
N LEU A 511 23.98 19.28 -11.81
CA LEU A 511 24.36 19.09 -13.21
C LEU A 511 25.87 19.17 -13.44
N LEU A 512 26.63 19.87 -12.60
CA LEU A 512 28.10 19.86 -12.67
C LEU A 512 28.72 18.56 -12.13
N ILE A 513 28.02 17.88 -11.22
CA ILE A 513 28.50 16.67 -10.55
C ILE A 513 28.19 15.44 -11.39
N ASP A 514 26.94 15.31 -11.85
CA ASP A 514 26.47 14.15 -12.60
C ASP A 514 25.60 14.61 -13.79
N PRO A 515 26.23 15.19 -14.85
CA PRO A 515 25.51 15.80 -15.96
C PRO A 515 24.64 14.82 -16.74
N ASP A 516 24.93 13.52 -16.69
CA ASP A 516 24.25 12.50 -17.49
C ASP A 516 23.25 11.66 -16.67
N ASN A 517 23.03 12.01 -15.40
CA ASN A 517 22.07 11.32 -14.55
C ASN A 517 20.64 11.43 -15.10
N PHE A 518 20.09 10.32 -15.57
CA PHE A 518 18.78 10.27 -16.20
C PHE A 518 17.67 10.71 -15.23
N ASN A 519 17.64 10.13 -14.04
CA ASN A 519 16.60 10.37 -13.03
C ASN A 519 16.59 11.85 -12.59
N MET A 520 17.76 12.39 -12.28
CA MET A 520 17.91 13.79 -11.89
C MET A 520 17.45 14.76 -12.99
N ARG A 521 17.92 14.56 -14.24
CA ARG A 521 17.55 15.43 -15.36
C ARG A 521 16.05 15.39 -15.67
N TYR A 522 15.45 14.20 -15.62
CA TYR A 522 14.02 14.04 -15.86
C TYR A 522 13.22 14.84 -14.82
N ASN A 523 13.53 14.67 -13.53
CA ASN A 523 12.86 15.42 -12.46
C ASN A 523 13.10 16.93 -12.56
N PHE A 524 14.31 17.37 -12.92
CA PHE A 524 14.56 18.80 -13.18
C PHE A 524 13.71 19.33 -14.33
N ALA A 525 13.53 18.56 -15.40
CA ALA A 525 12.67 18.95 -16.50
C ALA A 525 11.20 19.08 -16.08
N CYS A 526 10.68 18.14 -15.29
CA CYS A 526 9.34 18.23 -14.70
C CYS A 526 9.18 19.54 -13.92
N MET A 527 10.16 19.89 -13.08
CA MET A 527 10.13 21.11 -12.28
C MET A 527 10.25 22.39 -13.10
N LEU A 528 11.10 22.38 -14.12
CA LEU A 528 11.22 23.48 -15.06
C LEU A 528 9.91 23.72 -15.80
N ALA A 529 9.22 22.67 -16.23
CA ALA A 529 7.95 22.75 -16.94
C ALA A 529 6.79 23.20 -16.03
N VAL A 530 6.62 22.58 -14.85
CA VAL A 530 5.41 22.74 -14.04
C VAL A 530 5.50 23.90 -13.05
N ARG A 531 6.66 24.18 -12.44
CA ARG A 531 6.80 25.21 -11.39
C ARG A 531 7.58 26.43 -11.84
N LEU A 532 8.77 26.23 -12.39
CA LEU A 532 9.69 27.32 -12.76
C LEU A 532 9.31 27.97 -14.10
N LYS A 533 8.31 27.43 -14.80
CA LYS A 533 7.72 27.92 -16.05
C LYS A 533 8.75 28.19 -17.15
N ASP A 534 9.73 27.31 -17.26
CA ASP A 534 10.85 27.37 -18.19
C ASP A 534 10.84 26.15 -19.12
N GLY A 535 9.86 26.14 -20.03
CA GLY A 535 9.65 25.01 -20.96
C GLY A 535 10.83 24.79 -21.92
N ASN A 536 11.61 25.82 -22.23
CA ASN A 536 12.80 25.69 -23.06
C ASN A 536 13.90 24.91 -22.34
N ALA A 537 14.24 25.32 -21.11
CA ALA A 537 15.21 24.57 -20.30
C ALA A 537 14.73 23.14 -20.01
N ALA A 538 13.43 22.94 -19.79
CA ALA A 538 12.85 21.60 -19.61
C ALA A 538 13.11 20.70 -20.83
N LEU A 539 12.83 21.18 -22.05
CA LEU A 539 13.07 20.43 -23.28
C LEU A 539 14.56 20.15 -23.54
N GLU A 540 15.44 21.08 -23.17
CA GLU A 540 16.90 20.86 -23.21
C GLU A 540 17.35 19.73 -22.27
N MET A 541 16.80 19.68 -21.04
CA MET A 541 17.07 18.60 -20.08
C MET A 541 16.60 17.23 -20.60
N LEU A 542 15.46 17.18 -21.30
CA LEU A 542 14.85 15.94 -21.79
C LEU A 542 15.50 15.40 -23.06
N THR A 543 16.00 16.27 -23.93
CA THR A 543 16.56 15.90 -25.25
C THR A 543 17.56 14.73 -25.21
N PRO A 544 18.60 14.73 -24.36
CA PRO A 544 19.53 13.61 -24.28
C PRO A 544 18.88 12.34 -23.70
N LEU A 545 17.89 12.49 -22.81
CA LEU A 545 17.21 11.36 -22.18
C LEU A 545 16.37 10.56 -23.17
N PHE A 546 15.66 11.23 -24.08
CA PHE A 546 14.81 10.57 -25.08
C PHE A 546 15.61 9.73 -26.10
N ARG A 547 16.93 9.95 -26.21
CA ARG A 547 17.83 9.11 -27.03
C ARG A 547 18.07 7.73 -26.44
N THR A 548 17.96 7.59 -25.13
CA THR A 548 18.23 6.35 -24.39
C THR A 548 17.04 5.85 -23.59
N ILE A 549 15.93 6.60 -23.53
CA ILE A 549 14.70 6.25 -22.79
C ILE A 549 14.23 4.82 -23.11
N SER A 550 13.88 4.07 -22.08
CA SER A 550 13.33 2.73 -22.22
C SER A 550 11.87 2.78 -22.69
N ALA A 551 11.37 1.66 -23.22
CA ALA A 551 9.95 1.57 -23.61
C ALA A 551 9.03 1.78 -22.40
N SER A 552 9.37 1.20 -21.25
CA SER A 552 8.62 1.36 -20.01
C SER A 552 8.58 2.82 -19.55
N PHE A 553 9.74 3.50 -19.56
CA PHE A 553 9.83 4.88 -19.11
C PHE A 553 9.23 5.87 -20.10
N LEU A 554 9.24 5.58 -21.41
CA LEU A 554 8.56 6.41 -22.40
C LEU A 554 7.05 6.44 -22.17
N GLY A 555 6.45 5.29 -21.82
CA GLY A 555 5.04 5.22 -21.42
C GLY A 555 4.75 6.10 -20.21
N TYR A 556 5.63 6.06 -19.20
CA TYR A 556 5.55 6.93 -18.03
C TYR A 556 5.63 8.42 -18.41
N ALA A 557 6.66 8.82 -19.19
CA ALA A 557 6.88 10.21 -19.56
C ALA A 557 5.72 10.83 -20.36
N LYS A 558 5.04 10.04 -21.20
CA LYS A 558 3.85 10.48 -21.95
C LYS A 558 2.62 10.68 -21.07
N ALA A 559 2.55 9.99 -19.94
CA ALA A 559 1.44 10.07 -18.99
C ALA A 559 1.70 11.08 -17.85
N ASP A 560 2.92 11.61 -17.76
CA ASP A 560 3.33 12.47 -16.65
C ASP A 560 2.65 13.85 -16.72
N PRO A 561 1.80 14.21 -15.74
CA PRO A 561 1.13 15.51 -15.72
C PRO A 561 2.10 16.69 -15.64
N ASP A 562 3.30 16.52 -15.07
CA ASP A 562 4.26 17.61 -14.91
C ASP A 562 4.83 18.06 -16.27
N LEU A 563 4.80 17.19 -17.29
CA LEU A 563 5.26 17.46 -18.65
C LEU A 563 4.11 17.81 -19.61
N ALA A 564 2.86 17.82 -19.15
CA ALA A 564 1.68 18.02 -20.00
C ALA A 564 1.73 19.35 -20.78
N SER A 565 2.33 20.39 -20.21
CA SER A 565 2.51 21.70 -20.88
C SER A 565 3.45 21.64 -22.09
N LEU A 566 4.34 20.64 -22.15
CA LEU A 566 5.29 20.45 -23.24
C LEU A 566 4.70 19.62 -24.39
N HIS A 567 3.60 18.91 -24.19
CA HIS A 567 3.07 17.94 -25.18
C HIS A 567 2.69 18.57 -26.53
N ALA A 568 2.34 19.86 -26.53
CA ALA A 568 2.02 20.62 -27.73
C ALA A 568 3.26 21.18 -28.45
N ASP A 569 4.45 21.16 -27.83
CA ASP A 569 5.69 21.67 -28.43
C ASP A 569 6.17 20.70 -29.53
N PRO A 570 6.48 21.17 -30.75
CA PRO A 570 6.98 20.33 -31.83
C PRO A 570 8.25 19.53 -31.48
N ARG A 571 9.11 20.07 -30.60
CA ARG A 571 10.33 19.38 -30.15
C ARG A 571 9.99 18.18 -29.28
N TRP A 572 9.00 18.30 -28.40
CA TRP A 572 8.50 17.16 -27.63
C TRP A 572 7.96 16.06 -28.55
N GLN A 573 7.08 16.44 -29.49
CA GLN A 573 6.49 15.48 -30.44
C GLN A 573 7.57 14.78 -31.27
N ALA A 574 8.60 15.51 -31.70
CA ALA A 574 9.74 14.94 -32.41
C ALA A 574 10.56 13.97 -31.54
N MET A 575 10.80 14.32 -30.27
CA MET A 575 11.49 13.43 -29.32
C MET A 575 10.73 12.13 -29.09
N VAL A 576 9.41 12.21 -28.85
CA VAL A 576 8.54 11.03 -28.67
C VAL A 576 8.55 10.17 -29.92
N THR A 577 8.31 10.77 -31.09
CA THR A 577 8.28 10.03 -32.37
C THR A 577 9.61 9.33 -32.65
N SER A 578 10.73 10.00 -32.38
CA SER A 578 12.08 9.44 -32.54
C SER A 578 12.33 8.27 -31.57
N ALA A 579 11.92 8.41 -30.31
CA ALA A 579 12.04 7.36 -29.31
C ALA A 579 11.17 6.13 -29.68
N GLU A 580 9.92 6.34 -30.10
CA GLU A 580 9.03 5.27 -30.56
C GLU A 580 9.60 4.52 -31.77
N ALA A 581 10.12 5.25 -32.77
CA ALA A 581 10.75 4.65 -33.94
C ALA A 581 12.00 3.82 -33.60
N ARG A 582 12.85 4.32 -32.69
CA ARG A 582 14.03 3.58 -32.20
C ARG A 582 13.64 2.29 -31.49
N LEU A 583 12.68 2.37 -30.57
CA LEU A 583 12.23 1.23 -29.78
C LEU A 583 11.55 0.18 -30.67
N ALA A 584 10.76 0.60 -31.66
CA ALA A 584 10.13 -0.30 -32.64
C ALA A 584 11.15 -1.02 -33.54
N ALA A 585 12.29 -0.38 -33.83
CA ALA A 585 13.36 -0.97 -34.64
C ALA A 585 14.24 -1.99 -33.88
N GLY A 586 14.03 -2.18 -32.57
CA GLY A 586 14.88 -3.05 -31.74
C GLY A 586 16.30 -2.52 -31.55
N ASN A 587 16.55 -1.26 -31.89
CA ASN A 587 17.85 -0.63 -31.73
C ASN A 587 18.04 -0.26 -30.26
N GLY A 588 19.08 -0.81 -29.62
CA GLY A 588 19.53 -0.41 -28.28
C GLY A 588 19.82 1.09 -28.16
N PRO A 589 20.10 1.61 -26.95
CA PRO A 589 20.36 3.04 -26.75
C PRO A 589 21.38 3.55 -27.76
N ALA A 590 21.02 4.63 -28.49
CA ALA A 590 21.89 5.18 -29.51
C ALA A 590 23.19 5.65 -28.84
N ALA A 591 24.32 5.10 -29.27
CA ALA A 591 25.63 5.47 -28.72
C ALA A 591 25.77 7.00 -28.75
N ALA A 592 26.07 7.58 -27.58
CA ALA A 592 26.35 9.00 -27.49
C ALA A 592 27.55 9.30 -28.39
N THR A 593 27.29 9.89 -29.56
CA THR A 593 28.33 10.46 -30.40
C THR A 593 28.92 11.63 -29.62
N THR A 594 30.02 11.37 -28.92
CA THR A 594 30.92 12.38 -28.39
C THR A 594 31.54 13.10 -29.59
N GLY A 595 30.86 14.17 -30.03
CA GLY A 595 31.42 15.11 -30.98
C GLY A 595 32.55 15.86 -30.31
N ALA A 596 33.78 15.34 -30.45
CA ALA A 596 34.97 16.17 -30.36
C ALA A 596 35.00 17.06 -31.62
N GLY A 597 34.84 18.36 -31.41
CA GLY A 597 34.98 19.41 -32.40
C GLY A 597 35.33 20.71 -31.71
#